data_AF-A0A822EMZ2-F1
#
_entry.id   AF-A0A822EMZ2-F1
#
_cell.length_a   1.000
_cell.length_b   1.000
_cell.length_c   1.000
_cell.angle_alpha   90.00
_cell.angle_beta   90.00
_cell.angle_gamma   90.00
#
_symmetry.space_group_name_H-M   'P 1'
#
loop_
_entity.id
_entity.type
_entity.pdbx_description
1 polymer ?
#
loop_
_entity_poly.entity_id
_entity_poly.type
_entity_poly.pdbx_seq_one_letter_code
_entity_poly.pdbx_strand_id
1 'polypeptide(L)'
;MLQVMLSNSTSLNTIAWLNSMNVQLNRYLPLPFLVLGTIGVILNIIIFTRRSLVINSCIHYLLANTIANFIVLYWVVITRIISDGYKIDPSITSDVFCKMKYFLTYVSRTLSTWFLLLACIDRWASSPALMMLAFGLATLRNLRQTHRQVLSNGTQTTKSTARRDHQLFAMLIMQVALIIVFTAPFAGQKLYDTFMLNVKKSPLEIAQDNLYAAIVRILSY
;
A
#
# COMPACT_ATOMS: atom_id res chain seq x y z
N MET A 1 48.60 21.04 -8.03
CA MET A 1 47.90 21.77 -6.95
C MET A 1 46.64 22.49 -7.45
N LEU A 2 46.71 23.28 -8.53
CA LEU A 2 45.55 24.01 -9.08
C LEU A 2 44.42 23.10 -9.59
N GLN A 3 44.73 22.00 -10.28
CA GLN A 3 43.72 21.04 -10.76
C GLN A 3 42.97 20.31 -9.62
N VAL A 4 43.66 20.04 -8.50
CA VAL A 4 43.05 19.40 -7.31
C VAL A 4 42.13 20.39 -6.57
N MET A 5 42.49 21.66 -6.53
CA MET A 5 41.62 22.73 -6.01
C MET A 5 40.36 22.90 -6.87
N LEU A 6 40.51 22.87 -8.20
CA LEU A 6 39.39 22.93 -9.13
C LEU A 6 38.45 21.72 -8.99
N SER A 7 38.98 20.49 -8.88
CA SER A 7 38.15 19.29 -8.67
C SER A 7 37.43 19.26 -7.32
N ASN A 8 38.04 19.84 -6.27
CA ASN A 8 37.36 20.00 -4.98
C ASN A 8 36.25 21.05 -5.04
N SER A 9 36.46 22.15 -5.75
CA SER A 9 35.42 23.18 -5.91
C SER A 9 34.21 22.68 -6.70
N THR A 10 34.42 21.90 -7.77
CA THR A 10 33.32 21.34 -8.58
C THR A 10 32.55 20.25 -7.84
N SER A 11 33.22 19.41 -7.05
CA SER A 11 32.56 18.40 -6.21
C SER A 11 31.73 19.04 -5.09
N LEU A 12 32.23 20.09 -4.44
CA LEU A 12 31.47 20.85 -3.43
C LEU A 12 30.20 21.51 -4.00
N ASN A 13 30.31 22.12 -5.19
CA ASN A 13 29.15 22.72 -5.87
C ASN A 13 28.10 21.66 -6.25
N THR A 14 28.56 20.48 -6.67
CA THR A 14 27.67 19.35 -7.01
C THR A 14 26.94 18.83 -5.76
N ILE A 15 27.63 18.70 -4.63
CA ILE A 15 27.04 18.28 -3.35
C ILE A 15 26.00 19.31 -2.88
N ALA A 16 26.31 20.60 -2.96
CA ALA A 16 25.37 21.66 -2.58
C ALA A 16 24.10 21.63 -3.44
N TRP A 17 24.25 21.41 -4.75
CA TRP A 17 23.12 21.27 -5.66
C TRP A 17 22.27 20.04 -5.36
N LEU A 18 22.88 18.85 -5.14
CA LEU A 18 22.17 17.62 -4.78
C LEU A 18 21.36 17.78 -3.48
N ASN A 19 21.96 18.40 -2.47
CA ASN A 19 21.28 18.64 -1.20
C ASN A 19 20.12 19.63 -1.34
N SER A 20 20.27 20.67 -2.16
CA SER A 20 19.20 21.63 -2.45
C SER A 20 18.03 20.95 -3.17
N MET A 21 18.32 20.13 -4.18
CA MET A 21 17.32 19.33 -4.89
C MET A 21 16.58 18.38 -3.96
N ASN A 22 17.30 17.69 -3.06
CA ASN A 22 16.70 16.78 -2.09
C ASN A 22 15.70 17.50 -1.17
N VAL A 23 16.03 18.70 -0.69
CA VAL A 23 15.14 19.50 0.18
C VAL A 23 13.91 19.96 -0.58
N GLN A 24 14.07 20.48 -1.80
CA GLN A 24 12.94 20.94 -2.61
C GLN A 24 11.99 19.79 -2.96
N LEU A 25 12.54 18.64 -3.32
CA LEU A 25 11.78 17.45 -3.68
C LEU A 25 10.97 16.94 -2.47
N ASN A 26 11.57 16.81 -1.30
CA ASN A 26 10.83 16.39 -0.09
C ASN A 26 9.81 17.43 0.40
N ARG A 27 9.93 18.71 0.02
CA ARG A 27 8.98 19.75 0.41
C ARG A 27 7.77 19.81 -0.53
N TYR A 28 7.98 19.76 -1.84
CA TYR A 28 6.92 20.00 -2.82
C TYR A 28 6.27 18.73 -3.35
N LEU A 29 6.99 17.62 -3.48
CA LEU A 29 6.43 16.39 -4.07
C LEU A 29 5.39 15.69 -3.19
N PRO A 30 5.48 15.66 -1.84
CA PRO A 30 4.47 14.98 -1.03
C PRO A 30 3.08 15.62 -1.05
N LEU A 31 2.98 16.92 -1.34
CA LEU A 31 1.73 17.67 -1.41
C LEU A 31 0.77 17.16 -2.52
N PRO A 32 1.17 17.07 -3.80
CA PRO A 32 0.30 16.51 -4.84
C PRO A 32 -0.05 15.04 -4.61
N PHE A 33 0.85 14.24 -4.03
CA PHE A 33 0.55 12.86 -3.64
C PHE A 33 -0.53 12.79 -2.56
N LEU A 34 -0.52 13.72 -1.59
CA LEU A 34 -1.58 13.82 -0.59
C LEU A 34 -2.93 14.20 -1.21
N VAL A 35 -2.95 15.13 -2.17
CA VAL A 35 -4.18 15.50 -2.89
C VAL A 35 -4.70 14.34 -3.74
N LEU A 36 -3.85 13.67 -4.52
CA LEU A 36 -4.29 12.54 -5.33
C LEU A 36 -4.73 11.35 -4.47
N GLY A 37 -4.01 11.07 -3.39
CA GLY A 37 -4.35 9.99 -2.46
C GLY A 37 -5.66 10.23 -1.71
N THR A 38 -5.93 11.47 -1.31
CA THR A 38 -7.22 11.84 -0.68
C THR A 38 -8.39 11.66 -1.63
N ILE A 39 -8.25 12.10 -2.89
CA ILE A 39 -9.27 11.88 -3.93
C ILE A 39 -9.51 10.38 -4.12
N GLY A 40 -8.45 9.57 -4.23
CA GLY A 40 -8.56 8.12 -4.38
C GLY A 40 -9.29 7.45 -3.20
N VAL A 41 -8.98 7.83 -1.97
CA VAL A 41 -9.68 7.31 -0.78
C VAL A 41 -11.15 7.72 -0.78
N ILE A 42 -11.47 8.98 -1.09
CA ILE A 42 -12.85 9.48 -1.11
C ILE A 42 -13.67 8.71 -2.15
N LEU A 43 -13.12 8.48 -3.35
CA LEU A 43 -13.78 7.69 -4.38
C LEU A 43 -14.02 6.24 -3.92
N ASN A 44 -13.05 5.61 -3.25
CA ASN A 44 -13.21 4.27 -2.69
C ASN A 44 -14.33 4.21 -1.64
N ILE A 45 -14.42 5.20 -0.74
CA ILE A 45 -15.50 5.28 0.26
C ILE A 45 -16.84 5.42 -0.46
N ILE A 46 -16.99 6.34 -1.42
CA ILE A 46 -18.24 6.54 -2.16
C ILE A 46 -18.69 5.24 -2.86
N ILE A 47 -17.77 4.53 -3.50
CA ILE A 47 -18.05 3.27 -4.20
C ILE A 47 -18.48 2.18 -3.20
N PHE A 48 -17.74 2.02 -2.10
CA PHE A 48 -18.00 0.96 -1.11
C PHE A 48 -19.23 1.23 -0.25
N THR A 49 -19.64 2.49 -0.04
CA THR A 49 -20.86 2.84 0.71
C THR A 49 -22.14 2.67 -0.13
N ARG A 50 -22.04 2.41 -1.44
CA ARG A 50 -23.22 2.20 -2.29
C ARG A 50 -24.04 0.99 -1.82
N ARG A 51 -25.33 1.18 -1.55
CA ARG A 51 -26.26 0.17 -0.98
C ARG A 51 -26.30 -1.16 -1.73
N SER A 52 -26.01 -1.18 -3.03
CA SER A 52 -25.94 -2.41 -3.84
C SER A 52 -24.70 -3.28 -3.57
N LEU A 53 -23.67 -2.74 -2.92
CA LEU A 53 -22.39 -3.40 -2.63
C LEU A 53 -22.28 -3.78 -1.14
N VAL A 54 -22.78 -2.94 -0.22
CA VAL A 54 -22.71 -3.15 1.25
C VAL A 54 -23.43 -4.41 1.73
N ILE A 55 -24.29 -5.01 0.91
CA ILE A 55 -24.96 -6.29 1.24
C ILE A 55 -23.95 -7.44 1.41
N ASN A 56 -22.75 -7.34 0.82
CA ASN A 56 -21.71 -8.37 0.94
C ASN A 56 -20.77 -8.11 2.14
N SER A 57 -20.47 -9.16 2.91
CA SER A 57 -19.53 -9.11 4.06
C SER A 57 -18.14 -8.58 3.68
N CYS A 58 -17.58 -9.05 2.55
CA CYS A 58 -16.31 -8.61 1.98
C CYS A 58 -16.12 -7.08 1.92
N ILE A 59 -17.18 -6.32 1.59
CA ILE A 59 -17.08 -4.86 1.41
C ILE A 59 -16.79 -4.13 2.74
N HIS A 60 -17.24 -4.67 3.88
CA HIS A 60 -16.97 -4.07 5.18
C HIS A 60 -15.46 -4.10 5.51
N TYR A 61 -14.77 -5.19 5.16
CA TYR A 61 -13.32 -5.31 5.31
C TYR A 61 -12.57 -4.34 4.38
N LEU A 62 -13.05 -4.16 3.15
CA LEU A 62 -12.45 -3.21 2.19
C LEU A 62 -12.66 -1.75 2.57
N LEU A 63 -13.81 -1.42 3.19
CA LEU A 63 -14.06 -0.11 3.76
C LEU A 63 -13.14 0.16 4.95
N ALA A 64 -12.98 -0.79 5.87
CA ALA A 64 -12.05 -0.69 7.00
C ALA A 64 -10.59 -0.52 6.55
N ASN A 65 -10.16 -1.25 5.52
CA ASN A 65 -8.86 -1.08 4.88
C ASN A 65 -8.67 0.33 4.30
N THR A 66 -9.70 0.88 3.65
CA THR A 66 -9.66 2.24 3.10
C THR A 66 -9.49 3.31 4.18
N ILE A 67 -10.17 3.15 5.32
CA ILE A 67 -10.05 4.04 6.49
C ILE A 67 -8.65 3.93 7.12
N ALA A 68 -8.13 2.72 7.28
CA ALA A 68 -6.77 2.51 7.79
C ALA A 68 -5.71 3.17 6.90
N ASN A 69 -5.84 3.04 5.58
CA ASN A 69 -4.94 3.65 4.61
C ASN A 69 -5.04 5.20 4.63
N PHE A 70 -6.22 5.76 4.87
CA PHE A 70 -6.39 7.21 5.03
C PHE A 70 -5.63 7.76 6.25
N ILE A 71 -5.75 7.08 7.40
CA ILE A 71 -5.05 7.47 8.64
C ILE A 71 -3.53 7.44 8.42
N VAL A 72 -3.01 6.40 7.75
CA VAL A 72 -1.59 6.28 7.42
C VAL A 72 -1.15 7.40 6.48
N LEU A 73 -1.91 7.67 5.43
CA LEU A 73 -1.57 8.68 4.44
C LEU A 73 -1.39 10.05 5.10
N TYR A 74 -2.35 10.49 5.92
CA TYR A 74 -2.24 11.77 6.61
C TYR A 74 -1.10 11.79 7.63
N TRP A 75 -1.06 10.81 8.53
CA TRP A 75 -0.10 10.80 9.61
C TRP A 75 1.35 10.77 9.11
N VAL A 76 1.62 9.91 8.12
CA VAL A 76 2.97 9.70 7.63
C VAL A 76 3.43 10.83 6.72
N VAL A 77 2.56 11.34 5.83
CA VAL A 77 2.93 12.47 4.96
C VAL A 77 3.15 13.75 5.77
N ILE A 78 2.29 14.04 6.76
CA ILE A 78 2.43 15.24 7.61
C ILE A 78 3.74 15.18 8.40
N THR A 79 4.00 14.07 9.09
CA THR A 79 5.25 13.92 9.88
C THR A 79 6.49 14.03 9.00
N ARG A 80 6.41 13.62 7.74
CA ARG A 80 7.51 13.71 6.78
C ARG A 80 7.74 15.11 6.22
N ILE A 81 6.69 15.84 5.88
CA ILE A 81 6.81 17.24 5.43
C ILE A 81 7.53 18.07 6.51
N ILE A 82 7.19 17.85 7.77
CA ILE A 82 7.80 18.53 8.92
C ILE A 82 9.28 18.12 9.08
N SER A 83 9.56 16.81 9.08
CA SER A 83 10.90 16.23 9.27
C SER A 83 11.85 16.52 8.11
N ASP A 84 11.57 16.02 6.90
CA ASP A 84 12.46 16.13 5.75
C ASP A 84 12.39 17.53 5.09
N GLY A 85 11.21 18.17 5.11
CA GLY A 85 10.97 19.42 4.40
C GLY A 85 11.37 20.68 5.18
N TYR A 86 11.22 20.67 6.50
CA TYR A 86 11.58 21.81 7.37
C TYR A 86 12.79 21.53 8.27
N LYS A 87 13.36 20.32 8.23
CA LYS A 87 14.46 19.88 9.11
C LYS A 87 14.14 20.02 10.60
N ILE A 88 12.85 19.99 10.93
CA ILE A 88 12.35 20.00 12.30
C ILE A 88 11.94 18.57 12.56
N ASP A 89 12.77 17.82 13.29
CA ASP A 89 12.46 16.45 13.65
C ASP A 89 11.83 16.40 15.05
N PRO A 90 10.49 16.47 15.17
CA PRO A 90 9.82 16.35 16.47
C PRO A 90 10.10 15.01 17.16
N SER A 91 10.54 14.00 16.39
CA SER A 91 11.01 12.71 16.91
C SER A 91 12.30 12.79 17.74
N ILE A 92 13.15 13.81 17.51
CA ILE A 92 14.36 14.04 18.31
C ILE A 92 14.02 14.81 19.58
N THR A 93 12.98 15.64 19.54
CA THR A 93 12.54 16.46 20.68
C THR A 93 11.65 15.67 21.66
N SER A 94 10.86 14.72 21.16
CA SER A 94 9.94 13.93 22.00
C SER A 94 9.94 12.44 21.63
N ASP A 95 10.36 11.61 22.60
CA ASP A 95 10.33 10.15 22.50
C ASP A 95 8.91 9.60 22.28
N VAL A 96 7.89 10.27 22.84
CA VAL A 96 6.48 9.90 22.67
C VAL A 96 6.05 10.03 21.21
N PHE A 97 6.39 11.14 20.53
CA PHE A 97 6.07 11.32 19.11
C PHE A 97 6.81 10.30 18.22
N CYS A 98 8.05 9.98 18.57
CA CYS A 98 8.83 8.95 17.89
C CYS A 98 8.13 7.58 17.98
N LYS A 99 7.79 7.14 19.20
CA LYS A 99 7.10 5.86 19.44
C LYS A 99 5.72 5.81 18.78
N MET A 100 4.92 6.87 18.92
CA MET A 100 3.59 6.97 18.28
C MET A 100 3.69 6.89 16.76
N LYS A 101 4.69 7.51 16.15
CA LYS A 101 4.92 7.44 14.70
C LYS A 101 5.17 6.01 14.24
N TYR A 102 6.08 5.29 14.89
CA TYR A 102 6.38 3.92 14.53
C TYR A 102 5.21 2.98 14.82
N PHE A 103 4.58 3.11 15.99
CA PHE A 103 3.43 2.30 16.37
C PHE A 103 2.26 2.45 15.39
N LEU A 104 1.82 3.67 15.11
CA LEU A 104 0.66 3.91 14.25
C LEU A 104 0.93 3.42 12.82
N THR A 105 2.12 3.69 12.29
CA THR A 105 2.49 3.23 10.94
C THR A 105 2.52 1.71 10.85
N TYR A 106 3.10 1.05 11.86
CA TYR A 106 3.23 -0.41 11.86
C TYR A 106 1.88 -1.12 12.05
N VAL A 107 1.10 -0.67 13.04
CA VAL A 107 -0.22 -1.23 13.33
C VAL A 107 -1.15 -1.04 12.15
N SER A 108 -1.24 0.16 11.58
CA SER A 108 -2.14 0.41 10.46
C SER A 108 -1.75 -0.38 9.21
N ARG A 109 -0.45 -0.48 8.86
CA ARG A 109 -0.02 -1.33 7.73
C ARG A 109 -0.35 -2.80 7.95
N THR A 110 -0.18 -3.29 9.17
CA THR A 110 -0.52 -4.67 9.55
C THR A 110 -2.04 -4.88 9.48
N LEU A 111 -2.83 -3.96 10.02
CA LEU A 111 -4.30 -4.03 9.94
C LEU A 111 -4.78 -4.04 8.49
N SER A 112 -4.21 -3.19 7.61
CA SER A 112 -4.54 -3.17 6.19
C SER A 112 -4.30 -4.53 5.52
N THR A 113 -3.17 -5.20 5.80
CA THR A 113 -2.90 -6.54 5.24
C THR A 113 -3.84 -7.61 5.81
N TRP A 114 -4.14 -7.56 7.10
CA TRP A 114 -5.11 -8.48 7.71
C TRP A 114 -6.53 -8.30 7.16
N PHE A 115 -7.00 -7.07 6.97
CA PHE A 115 -8.30 -6.82 6.36
C PHE A 115 -8.39 -7.33 4.93
N LEU A 116 -7.31 -7.17 4.16
CA LEU A 116 -7.22 -7.71 2.81
C LEU A 116 -7.25 -9.25 2.80
N LEU A 117 -6.51 -9.89 3.71
CA LEU A 117 -6.51 -11.35 3.86
C LEU A 117 -7.89 -11.87 4.24
N LEU A 118 -8.56 -11.24 5.21
CA LEU A 118 -9.92 -11.59 5.60
C LEU A 118 -10.91 -11.42 4.45
N ALA A 119 -10.78 -10.33 3.67
CA ALA A 119 -11.60 -10.13 2.48
C ALA A 119 -11.39 -11.22 1.42
N CYS A 120 -10.14 -11.67 1.22
CA CYS A 120 -9.82 -12.79 0.31
C CYS A 120 -10.40 -14.12 0.82
N ILE A 121 -10.35 -14.38 2.12
CA ILE A 121 -10.91 -15.60 2.73
C ILE A 121 -12.44 -15.62 2.59
N ASP A 122 -13.12 -14.53 2.94
CA ASP A 122 -14.58 -14.38 2.80
C ASP A 122 -15.02 -14.62 1.35
N ARG A 123 -14.24 -14.09 0.41
CA ARG A 123 -14.46 -14.24 -1.03
C ARG A 123 -14.21 -15.66 -1.53
N TRP A 124 -13.16 -16.33 -1.04
CA TRP A 124 -12.86 -17.71 -1.39
C TRP A 124 -13.92 -18.68 -0.86
N ALA A 125 -14.37 -18.46 0.38
CA ALA A 125 -15.46 -19.22 1.01
C ALA A 125 -16.80 -19.04 0.27
N SER A 126 -17.08 -17.82 -0.20
CA SER A 126 -18.29 -17.49 -0.97
C SER A 126 -18.21 -17.86 -2.46
N SER A 127 -17.06 -18.36 -2.94
CA SER A 127 -16.87 -18.68 -4.34
C SER A 127 -17.77 -19.83 -4.76
N PRO A 128 -18.48 -19.72 -5.90
CA PRO A 128 -19.37 -20.77 -6.37
C PRO A 128 -18.65 -22.10 -6.61
N ALA A 129 -17.32 -22.16 -6.70
CA ALA A 129 -16.58 -23.43 -6.75
C ALA A 129 -16.74 -24.25 -5.45
N LEU A 130 -16.73 -23.58 -4.30
CA LEU A 130 -16.87 -24.22 -2.98
C LEU A 130 -18.34 -24.57 -2.73
N MET A 131 -19.27 -23.70 -3.16
CA MET A 131 -20.70 -24.06 -3.23
C MET A 131 -20.94 -25.21 -4.20
N MET A 132 -20.34 -25.25 -5.39
CA MET A 132 -20.50 -26.35 -6.35
C MET A 132 -19.87 -27.64 -5.86
N LEU A 133 -18.81 -27.60 -5.05
CA LEU A 133 -18.26 -28.78 -4.37
C LEU A 133 -19.16 -29.23 -3.21
N ALA A 134 -19.67 -28.30 -2.40
CA ALA A 134 -20.58 -28.62 -1.30
C ALA A 134 -21.92 -29.14 -1.81
N PHE A 135 -22.53 -28.45 -2.78
CA PHE A 135 -23.69 -28.91 -3.53
C PHE A 135 -23.34 -30.16 -4.33
N GLY A 136 -22.17 -30.29 -4.94
CA GLY A 136 -21.76 -31.51 -5.65
C GLY A 136 -21.64 -32.72 -4.74
N LEU A 137 -21.09 -32.56 -3.53
CA LEU A 137 -21.01 -33.59 -2.49
C LEU A 137 -22.38 -33.87 -1.87
N ALA A 138 -23.19 -32.84 -1.61
CA ALA A 138 -24.56 -32.98 -1.14
C ALA A 138 -25.45 -33.60 -2.22
N THR A 139 -25.23 -33.29 -3.48
CA THR A 139 -25.87 -33.90 -4.66
C THR A 139 -25.35 -35.31 -4.85
N LEU A 140 -24.08 -35.66 -4.61
CA LEU A 140 -23.60 -37.05 -4.64
C LEU A 140 -24.18 -37.88 -3.49
N ARG A 141 -24.29 -37.30 -2.29
CA ARG A 141 -24.98 -37.91 -1.13
C ARG A 141 -26.48 -38.05 -1.39
N ASN A 142 -27.11 -37.01 -1.95
CA ASN A 142 -28.49 -37.06 -2.39
C ASN A 142 -28.67 -37.93 -3.63
N LEU A 143 -27.72 -38.12 -4.55
CA LEU A 143 -27.88 -38.98 -5.73
C LEU A 143 -27.87 -40.45 -5.31
N ARG A 144 -27.10 -40.78 -4.26
CA ARG A 144 -27.23 -42.05 -3.54
C ARG A 144 -28.60 -42.20 -2.87
N GLN A 145 -29.28 -41.10 -2.53
CA GLN A 145 -30.59 -41.06 -1.89
C GLN A 145 -31.77 -40.86 -2.89
N THR A 146 -31.49 -40.32 -4.07
CA THR A 146 -32.40 -39.73 -5.07
C THR A 146 -32.07 -40.23 -6.47
N HIS A 147 -31.59 -41.46 -6.61
CA HIS A 147 -31.95 -42.33 -7.75
C HIS A 147 -33.48 -42.63 -7.79
N ARG A 148 -34.31 -41.70 -7.27
CA ARG A 148 -35.76 -41.76 -7.21
C ARG A 148 -36.45 -40.51 -7.78
N GLN A 149 -35.86 -39.32 -7.86
CA GLN A 149 -36.62 -38.11 -8.25
C GLN A 149 -35.78 -37.05 -9.01
N VAL A 150 -35.57 -37.30 -10.30
CA VAL A 150 -35.68 -36.38 -11.45
C VAL A 150 -35.35 -34.88 -11.23
N LEU A 151 -34.13 -34.50 -11.65
CA LEU A 151 -33.84 -33.57 -12.76
C LEU A 151 -34.90 -32.49 -13.12
N SER A 152 -35.10 -31.42 -12.33
CA SER A 152 -35.59 -30.14 -12.87
C SER A 152 -35.52 -28.97 -11.87
N ASN A 153 -35.18 -27.79 -12.38
CA ASN A 153 -35.36 -26.44 -11.81
C ASN A 153 -34.29 -25.87 -10.85
N GLY A 154 -33.35 -25.09 -11.39
CA GLY A 154 -32.53 -24.17 -10.57
C GLY A 154 -31.40 -23.41 -11.28
N THR A 155 -31.63 -22.76 -12.42
CA THR A 155 -30.56 -22.12 -13.21
C THR A 155 -30.85 -20.68 -13.64
N GLN A 156 -31.20 -19.76 -12.71
CA GLN A 156 -31.34 -18.34 -13.07
C GLN A 156 -30.71 -17.27 -12.15
N THR A 157 -30.09 -17.59 -11.00
CA THR A 157 -29.53 -16.54 -10.10
C THR A 157 -28.03 -16.26 -10.20
N THR A 158 -27.24 -16.98 -11.01
CA THR A 158 -25.76 -16.92 -10.95
C THR A 158 -25.06 -15.91 -11.88
N LYS A 159 -25.74 -15.35 -12.91
CA LYS A 159 -25.06 -14.49 -13.91
C LYS A 159 -24.78 -13.05 -13.46
N SER A 160 -25.61 -12.47 -12.58
CA SER A 160 -25.47 -11.07 -12.14
C SER A 160 -24.45 -10.89 -11.01
N THR A 161 -24.26 -11.91 -10.17
CA THR A 161 -23.28 -11.92 -9.08
C THR A 161 -21.86 -12.08 -9.62
N ALA A 162 -21.65 -12.99 -10.58
CA ALA A 162 -20.33 -13.27 -11.16
C ALA A 162 -19.64 -12.05 -11.81
N ARG A 163 -20.40 -11.10 -12.39
CA ARG A 163 -19.83 -9.91 -13.06
C ARG A 163 -19.35 -8.85 -12.06
N ARG A 164 -20.09 -8.63 -10.97
CA ARG A 164 -19.70 -7.71 -9.88
C ARG A 164 -18.50 -8.24 -9.10
N ASP A 165 -18.47 -9.55 -8.95
CA ASP A 165 -17.41 -10.28 -8.28
C ASP A 165 -16.06 -10.20 -9.00
N HIS A 166 -16.09 -10.26 -10.34
CA HIS A 166 -14.90 -10.08 -11.17
C HIS A 166 -14.36 -8.65 -11.07
N GLN A 167 -15.24 -7.65 -10.97
CA GLN A 167 -14.83 -6.25 -10.79
C GLN A 167 -14.14 -6.03 -9.43
N LEU A 168 -14.67 -6.59 -8.35
CA LEU A 168 -14.04 -6.52 -7.03
C LEU A 168 -12.70 -7.26 -6.99
N PHE A 169 -12.63 -8.44 -7.60
CA PHE A 169 -11.39 -9.22 -7.66
C PHE A 169 -10.30 -8.52 -8.49
N ALA A 170 -10.66 -7.94 -9.63
CA ALA A 170 -9.75 -7.15 -10.45
C ALA A 170 -9.26 -5.89 -9.72
N MET A 171 -10.14 -5.24 -8.93
CA MET A 171 -9.76 -4.11 -8.08
C MET A 171 -8.72 -4.52 -7.03
N LEU A 172 -8.92 -5.66 -6.35
CA LEU A 172 -7.99 -6.16 -5.33
C LEU A 172 -6.65 -6.58 -5.91
N ILE A 173 -6.65 -7.26 -7.07
CA ILE A 173 -5.41 -7.64 -7.76
C ILE A 173 -4.64 -6.41 -8.19
N MET A 174 -5.32 -5.42 -8.78
CA MET A 174 -4.66 -4.18 -9.22
C MET A 174 -4.08 -3.44 -8.01
N GLN A 175 -4.82 -3.37 -6.90
CA GLN A 175 -4.34 -2.79 -5.65
C GLN A 175 -3.09 -3.52 -5.11
N VAL A 176 -3.11 -4.85 -5.06
CA VAL A 176 -1.96 -5.66 -4.57
C VAL A 176 -0.76 -5.52 -5.51
N ALA A 177 -0.97 -5.56 -6.82
CA ALA A 177 0.09 -5.42 -7.81
C ALA A 177 0.78 -4.06 -7.70
N LEU A 178 0.00 -2.97 -7.57
CA LEU A 178 0.55 -1.64 -7.35
C LEU A 178 1.35 -1.58 -6.05
N ILE A 179 0.82 -2.12 -4.94
CA ILE A 179 1.55 -2.17 -3.67
C ILE A 179 2.90 -2.88 -3.85
N ILE A 180 2.94 -4.04 -4.51
CA ILE A 180 4.20 -4.78 -4.71
C ILE A 180 5.22 -3.95 -5.51
N VAL A 181 4.80 -3.38 -6.63
CA VAL A 181 5.67 -2.59 -7.51
C VAL A 181 6.23 -1.36 -6.79
N PHE A 182 5.42 -0.67 -6.00
CA PHE A 182 5.85 0.53 -5.28
C PHE A 182 6.60 0.25 -3.97
N THR A 183 6.37 -0.90 -3.33
CA THR A 183 7.05 -1.25 -2.07
C THR A 183 8.40 -1.95 -2.29
N ALA A 184 8.59 -2.64 -3.42
CA ALA A 184 9.83 -3.38 -3.72
C ALA A 184 11.09 -2.48 -3.75
N PRO A 185 11.08 -1.28 -4.36
CA PRO A 185 12.24 -0.38 -4.33
C PRO A 185 12.62 0.03 -2.91
N PHE A 186 11.65 0.26 -2.03
CA PHE A 186 11.89 0.63 -0.64
C PHE A 186 12.52 -0.50 0.16
N ALA A 187 12.07 -1.75 -0.05
CA ALA A 187 12.69 -2.93 0.57
C ALA A 187 14.13 -3.12 0.09
N GLY A 188 14.37 -2.96 -1.23
CA GLY A 188 15.70 -3.02 -1.82
C GLY A 188 16.65 -1.97 -1.25
N GLN A 189 16.17 -0.74 -1.07
CA GLN A 189 16.94 0.33 -0.44
C GLN A 189 17.34 -0.03 1.00
N LYS A 190 16.40 -0.52 1.82
CA LYS A 190 16.70 -0.89 3.21
C LYS A 190 17.69 -2.04 3.33
N LEU A 191 17.60 -3.02 2.42
CA LEU A 191 18.60 -4.07 2.33
C LEU A 191 19.96 -3.50 1.94
N TYR A 192 20.02 -2.62 0.95
CA TYR A 192 21.26 -1.95 0.52
C TYR A 192 21.91 -1.18 1.69
N ASP A 193 21.14 -0.38 2.42
CA ASP A 193 21.62 0.34 3.61
C ASP A 193 22.18 -0.61 4.67
N THR A 194 21.54 -1.77 4.88
CA THR A 194 21.94 -2.77 5.88
C THR A 194 23.25 -3.46 5.52
N PHE A 195 23.46 -3.82 4.26
CA PHE A 195 24.69 -4.46 3.80
C PHE A 195 25.88 -3.49 3.73
N MET A 196 25.63 -2.18 3.51
CA MET A 196 26.68 -1.18 3.35
C MET A 196 27.02 -0.41 4.64
N LEU A 197 26.50 -0.82 5.81
CA LEU A 197 26.71 -0.14 7.09
C LEU A 197 28.19 0.08 7.47
N ASN A 198 29.08 -0.81 7.02
CA ASN A 198 30.50 -0.80 7.40
C ASN A 198 31.43 -0.17 6.34
N VAL A 199 30.89 0.27 5.20
CA VAL A 199 31.69 0.83 4.11
C VAL A 199 31.73 2.35 4.25
N LYS A 200 32.95 2.93 4.33
CA LYS A 200 33.13 4.39 4.34
C LYS A 200 32.75 4.96 2.97
N LYS A 201 31.68 5.76 2.93
CA LYS A 201 31.22 6.47 1.73
C LYS A 201 31.79 7.88 1.67
N SER A 202 32.05 8.37 0.47
CA SER A 202 32.41 9.77 0.21
C SER A 202 31.19 10.69 0.41
N PRO A 203 31.41 12.00 0.69
CA PRO A 203 30.30 12.95 0.88
C PRO A 203 29.43 13.14 -0.37
N LEU A 204 29.97 12.88 -1.56
CA LEU A 204 29.21 12.90 -2.82
C LEU A 204 28.25 11.70 -2.90
N GLU A 205 28.72 10.50 -2.57
CA GLU A 205 27.89 9.29 -2.55
C GLU A 205 26.76 9.40 -1.53
N ILE A 206 27.02 9.99 -0.36
CA ILE A 206 25.99 10.23 0.65
C ILE A 206 24.89 11.17 0.12
N ALA A 207 25.25 12.22 -0.62
CA ALA A 207 24.29 13.14 -1.20
C ALA A 207 23.43 12.46 -2.29
N GLN A 208 24.03 11.57 -3.10
CA GLN A 208 23.32 10.77 -4.10
C GLN A 208 22.38 9.75 -3.46
N ASP A 209 22.85 9.02 -2.44
CA ASP A 209 22.05 8.04 -1.70
C ASP A 209 20.84 8.70 -1.04
N ASN A 210 21.01 9.90 -0.47
CA ASN A 210 19.91 10.65 0.14
C ASN A 210 18.86 11.09 -0.89
N LEU A 211 19.28 11.51 -2.08
CA LEU A 211 18.36 11.88 -3.16
C LEU A 211 17.60 10.64 -3.67
N TYR A 212 18.31 9.54 -3.92
CA TYR A 212 17.70 8.27 -4.31
C TYR A 212 16.71 7.77 -3.26
N ALA A 213 17.12 7.81 -1.99
CA ALA A 213 16.27 7.48 -0.85
C ALA A 213 15.00 8.34 -0.81
N ALA A 214 15.11 9.64 -1.05
CA ALA A 214 13.95 10.52 -1.05
C ALA A 214 12.95 10.13 -2.16
N ILE A 215 13.46 9.90 -3.38
CA ILE A 215 12.65 9.48 -4.54
C ILE A 215 11.96 8.14 -4.27
N VAL A 216 12.72 7.12 -3.87
CA VAL A 216 12.19 5.78 -3.56
C VAL A 216 11.15 5.83 -2.45
N ARG A 217 11.45 6.57 -1.37
CA ARG A 217 10.51 6.72 -0.27
C ARG A 217 9.23 7.40 -0.73
N ILE A 218 9.28 8.42 -1.60
CA ILE A 218 8.06 9.10 -2.09
C ILE A 218 7.25 8.18 -3.01
N LEU A 219 7.91 7.39 -3.87
CA LEU A 219 7.23 6.41 -4.72
C LEU A 219 6.56 5.28 -3.93
N SER A 220 7.05 4.97 -2.73
CA SER A 220 6.54 3.88 -1.90
C SER A 220 5.28 4.21 -1.07
N TYR A 221 4.71 5.41 -1.23
CA TYR A 221 3.45 5.84 -0.60
C TYR A 221 2.29 5.84 -1.59
#